data_AF-A0A3R7D024-F1
#
_entry.id   AF-A0A3R7D024-F1
#
_cell.length_a   1.000
_cell.length_b   1.000
_cell.length_c   1.000
_cell.angle_alpha   90.00
_cell.angle_beta   90.00
_cell.angle_gamma   90.00
#
_symmetry.space_group_name_H-M   'P 1'
#
loop_
_entity.id
_entity.type
_entity.pdbx_description
1 polymer ?
#
loop_
_entity_poly.entity_id
_entity_poly.type
_entity_poly.pdbx_seq_one_letter_code
_entity_poly.pdbx_strand_id
1 'polypeptide(L)'
;MAGLHAWTTAEALFISQPSIVPPNGLVQLQSALTSLQAAATSTMPFVAPQAFLTYRIGFFATLNNLFQMLFQVQIAGLGSVKRLADIAAQFASHSATVISIGNAAWNHGDLHLLAAHAHLCHVLHDTIHRFLLEPSNTAMTVRPWPGRTVDSPRAPFTPLWHFCKGLDAELPQVSVSSSIQDAAALVVDLGRAALALPCAIPRQLFRTTSVHVPSDVQIVSPALKVMSRSVIGVATHSSCHGHLHVTLDLHHARQDSPLKNYSSRSWQLVFEGKMDNGVEFTTSVGYADGVMGGGRWQGTLPLHLNAGGFGAQGTSSALTGRLWLVDETNYERWLVADRALERTVVVY
;
A
#
# COMPACT_ATOMS: atom_id res chain seq x y z
N MET A 1 -14.71 9.98 22.83
CA MET A 1 -14.39 8.94 23.84
C MET A 1 -15.07 7.61 23.55
N ALA A 2 -16.39 7.57 23.33
CA ALA A 2 -17.12 6.32 23.02
C ALA A 2 -16.49 5.50 21.87
N GLY A 3 -16.14 6.14 20.74
CA GLY A 3 -15.52 5.44 19.61
C GLY A 3 -14.16 4.82 19.92
N LEU A 4 -13.30 5.50 20.70
CA LEU A 4 -12.01 4.95 21.12
C LEU A 4 -12.20 3.76 22.07
N HIS A 5 -13.17 3.85 22.99
CA HIS A 5 -13.50 2.75 23.91
C HIS A 5 -13.99 1.51 23.15
N ALA A 6 -14.90 1.69 22.19
CA ALA A 6 -15.38 0.60 21.34
C ALA A 6 -14.23 -0.04 20.55
N TRP A 7 -13.33 0.77 19.98
CA TRP A 7 -12.16 0.25 19.30
C TRP A 7 -11.23 -0.54 20.24
N THR A 8 -10.81 0.04 21.38
CA THR A 8 -9.93 -0.69 22.32
C THR A 8 -10.57 -1.98 22.83
N THR A 9 -11.90 -2.00 22.98
CA THR A 9 -12.66 -3.20 23.33
C THR A 9 -12.59 -4.24 22.22
N ALA A 10 -12.73 -3.84 20.96
CA ALA A 10 -12.57 -4.74 19.82
C ALA A 10 -11.16 -5.36 19.76
N GLU A 11 -10.11 -4.56 19.92
CA GLU A 11 -8.72 -5.06 19.92
C GLU A 11 -8.48 -6.07 21.05
N ALA A 12 -9.01 -5.81 22.25
CA ALA A 12 -8.93 -6.77 23.36
C ALA A 12 -9.64 -8.10 23.06
N LEU A 13 -10.78 -8.06 22.36
CA LEU A 13 -11.50 -9.27 21.93
C LEU A 13 -10.68 -10.07 20.91
N PHE A 14 -10.04 -9.40 19.94
CA PHE A 14 -9.21 -10.08 18.94
C PHE A 14 -7.99 -10.79 19.56
N ILE A 15 -7.34 -10.14 20.53
CA ILE A 15 -6.16 -10.70 21.21
C ILE A 15 -6.55 -11.88 22.12
N SER A 16 -7.69 -11.80 22.81
CA SER A 16 -8.11 -12.83 23.77
C SER A 16 -8.68 -14.10 23.14
N GLN A 17 -9.13 -14.05 21.87
CA GLN A 17 -9.74 -15.19 21.17
C GLN A 17 -9.16 -15.36 19.76
N PRO A 18 -7.89 -15.75 19.60
CA PRO A 18 -7.20 -15.75 18.31
C PRO A 18 -7.57 -16.94 17.41
N SER A 19 -8.56 -17.78 17.76
CA SER A 19 -8.87 -19.00 17.02
C SER A 19 -9.61 -18.73 15.69
N ILE A 20 -10.51 -17.75 15.70
CA ILE A 20 -11.28 -17.21 14.57
C ILE A 20 -11.60 -15.74 14.85
N VAL A 21 -12.04 -14.98 13.85
CA VAL A 21 -12.44 -13.59 14.06
C VAL A 21 -13.71 -13.53 14.95
N PRO A 22 -13.65 -12.99 16.18
CA PRO A 22 -14.81 -12.89 17.06
C PRO A 22 -15.84 -11.90 16.48
N PRO A 23 -17.10 -12.30 16.26
CA PRO A 23 -18.14 -11.42 15.71
C PRO A 23 -18.35 -10.16 16.56
N ASN A 24 -18.25 -10.30 17.88
CA ASN A 24 -18.37 -9.18 18.81
C ASN A 24 -17.26 -8.14 18.61
N GLY A 25 -16.05 -8.55 18.22
CA GLY A 25 -14.97 -7.62 17.89
C GLY A 25 -15.30 -6.78 16.66
N LEU A 26 -15.86 -7.39 15.61
CA LEU A 26 -16.32 -6.67 14.40
C LEU A 26 -17.45 -5.67 14.73
N VAL A 27 -18.42 -6.08 15.56
CA VAL A 27 -19.50 -5.17 16.02
C VAL A 27 -18.93 -3.96 16.77
N GLN A 28 -17.92 -4.17 17.61
CA GLN A 28 -17.27 -3.09 18.34
C GLN A 28 -16.47 -2.15 17.41
N LEU A 29 -15.78 -2.67 16.39
CA LEU A 29 -15.15 -1.82 15.37
C LEU A 29 -16.18 -1.02 14.57
N GLN A 30 -17.32 -1.63 14.21
CA GLN A 30 -18.41 -0.92 13.53
C GLN A 30 -18.99 0.19 14.42
N SER A 31 -19.17 -0.08 15.71
CA SER A 31 -19.61 0.92 16.69
C SER A 31 -18.60 2.07 16.83
N ALA A 32 -17.30 1.77 16.78
CA ALA A 32 -16.25 2.78 16.77
C ALA A 32 -16.33 3.68 15.52
N LEU A 33 -16.54 3.08 14.34
CA LEU A 33 -16.71 3.81 13.08
C LEU A 33 -17.95 4.72 13.11
N THR A 34 -19.10 4.19 13.52
CA THR A 34 -20.34 4.98 13.65
C THR A 34 -20.17 6.14 14.63
N SER A 35 -19.50 5.90 15.76
CA SER A 35 -19.21 6.95 16.74
C SER A 35 -18.32 8.05 16.18
N LEU A 36 -17.34 7.68 15.33
CA LEU A 36 -16.43 8.62 14.69
C LEU A 36 -17.13 9.43 13.61
N GLN A 37 -18.01 8.80 12.82
CA GLN A 37 -18.85 9.48 11.82
C GLN A 37 -19.81 10.47 12.47
N ALA A 38 -20.45 10.09 13.57
CA ALA A 38 -21.33 10.97 14.33
C ALA A 38 -20.59 12.17 14.95
N ALA A 39 -19.31 12.01 15.29
CA ALA A 39 -18.48 13.09 15.82
C ALA A 39 -17.85 13.98 14.73
N ALA A 40 -17.92 13.59 13.46
CA ALA A 40 -17.32 14.34 12.37
C ALA A 40 -18.08 15.64 12.09
N THR A 41 -17.33 16.72 11.83
CA THR A 41 -17.87 18.03 11.47
C THR A 41 -17.23 18.54 10.19
N SER A 42 -17.74 19.64 9.64
CA SER A 42 -17.14 20.30 8.47
C SER A 42 -15.70 20.77 8.71
N THR A 43 -15.35 21.11 9.96
CA THR A 43 -14.01 21.54 10.36
C THR A 43 -13.11 20.39 10.80
N MET A 44 -13.70 19.26 11.21
CA MET A 44 -13.00 18.04 11.64
C MET A 44 -13.68 16.79 11.04
N PRO A 45 -13.42 16.48 9.76
CA PRO A 45 -14.16 15.43 9.06
C PRO A 45 -13.70 14.00 9.42
N PHE A 46 -12.58 13.83 10.13
CA PHE A 46 -12.01 12.52 10.51
C PHE A 46 -11.82 11.52 9.35
N VAL A 47 -11.56 12.00 8.13
CA VAL A 47 -11.48 11.15 6.92
C VAL A 47 -10.48 10.00 7.07
N ALA A 48 -9.24 10.28 7.47
CA ALA A 48 -8.20 9.26 7.57
C ALA A 48 -8.46 8.24 8.70
N PRO A 49 -8.86 8.65 9.92
CA PRO A 49 -9.37 7.73 10.94
C PRO A 49 -10.54 6.84 10.50
N GLN A 50 -11.52 7.39 9.78
CA GLN A 50 -12.66 6.61 9.28
C GLN A 50 -12.21 5.61 8.21
N ALA A 51 -11.34 6.02 7.30
CA ALA A 51 -10.75 5.14 6.29
C ALA A 51 -9.96 3.99 6.92
N PHE A 52 -9.17 4.28 7.96
CA PHE A 52 -8.42 3.26 8.69
C PHE A 52 -9.32 2.24 9.40
N LEU A 53 -10.38 2.69 10.09
CA LEU A 53 -11.35 1.78 10.71
C LEU A 53 -12.09 0.94 9.67
N THR A 54 -12.47 1.55 8.54
CA THR A 54 -13.10 0.85 7.41
C THR A 54 -12.19 -0.25 6.87
N TYR A 55 -10.90 0.06 6.67
CA TYR A 55 -9.89 -0.95 6.32
C TYR A 55 -9.83 -2.07 7.37
N ARG A 56 -9.71 -1.75 8.66
CA ARG A 56 -9.59 -2.77 9.72
C ARG A 56 -10.78 -3.71 9.74
N ILE A 57 -12.00 -3.17 9.59
CA ILE A 57 -13.23 -3.97 9.48
C ILE A 57 -13.18 -4.87 8.26
N GLY A 58 -12.82 -4.32 7.09
CA GLY A 58 -12.67 -5.07 5.84
C GLY A 58 -11.63 -6.19 5.94
N PHE A 59 -10.47 -5.90 6.53
CA PHE A 59 -9.40 -6.87 6.76
C PHE A 59 -9.90 -8.07 7.59
N PHE A 60 -10.56 -7.81 8.72
CA PHE A 60 -11.06 -8.88 9.58
C PHE A 60 -12.24 -9.63 8.95
N ALA A 61 -13.08 -8.98 8.15
CA ALA A 61 -14.11 -9.66 7.38
C ALA A 61 -13.50 -10.61 6.33
N THR A 62 -12.46 -10.15 5.61
CA THR A 62 -11.71 -10.99 4.65
C THR A 62 -11.00 -12.14 5.37
N LEU A 63 -10.41 -11.91 6.53
CA LEU A 63 -9.78 -12.95 7.36
C LEU A 63 -10.78 -13.99 7.86
N ASN A 64 -11.99 -13.57 8.25
CA ASN A 64 -13.07 -14.49 8.61
C ASN A 64 -13.50 -15.37 7.43
N ASN A 65 -13.62 -14.78 6.23
CA ASN A 65 -13.90 -15.53 5.01
C ASN A 65 -12.78 -16.51 4.66
N LEU A 66 -11.52 -16.13 4.89
CA LEU A 66 -10.37 -17.01 4.72
C LEU A 66 -10.47 -18.20 5.67
N PHE A 67 -10.71 -17.99 6.97
CA PHE A 67 -10.85 -19.08 7.93
C PHE A 67 -11.95 -20.06 7.53
N GLN A 68 -13.13 -19.56 7.14
CA GLN A 68 -14.22 -20.42 6.68
C GLN A 68 -13.79 -21.30 5.49
N MET A 69 -13.08 -20.72 4.52
CA MET A 69 -12.57 -21.46 3.37
C MET A 69 -11.50 -22.48 3.78
N LEU A 70 -10.54 -22.11 4.61
CA LEU A 70 -9.44 -22.99 4.98
C LEU A 70 -9.88 -24.15 5.87
N PHE A 71 -10.86 -23.95 6.77
CA PHE A 71 -11.44 -25.06 7.52
C PHE A 71 -12.21 -26.02 6.63
N GLN A 72 -12.91 -25.51 5.59
CA GLN A 72 -13.49 -26.38 4.56
C GLN A 72 -12.42 -27.17 3.82
N VAL A 73 -11.29 -26.54 3.48
CA VAL A 73 -10.15 -27.23 2.83
C VAL A 73 -9.57 -28.32 3.71
N GLN A 74 -9.42 -28.07 5.01
CA GLN A 74 -8.91 -29.08 5.96
C GLN A 74 -9.84 -30.29 6.10
N ILE A 75 -11.16 -30.08 6.06
CA ILE A 75 -12.15 -31.15 6.25
C ILE A 75 -12.40 -31.92 4.95
N ALA A 76 -12.57 -31.21 3.84
CA ALA A 76 -13.11 -31.75 2.59
C ALA A 76 -12.17 -31.61 1.37
N GLY A 77 -10.99 -31.02 1.53
CA GLY A 77 -10.06 -30.74 0.44
C GLY A 77 -10.38 -29.45 -0.33
N LEU A 78 -9.60 -29.16 -1.38
CA LEU A 78 -9.67 -27.89 -2.09
C LEU A 78 -11.07 -27.67 -2.71
N GLY A 79 -11.77 -26.64 -2.22
CA GLY A 79 -13.07 -26.23 -2.72
C GLY A 79 -12.96 -25.25 -3.90
N SER A 80 -13.65 -24.12 -3.79
CA SER A 80 -13.65 -23.10 -4.85
C SER A 80 -12.33 -22.32 -4.93
N VAL A 81 -11.50 -22.65 -5.92
CA VAL A 81 -10.27 -21.92 -6.27
C VAL A 81 -10.57 -20.44 -6.54
N LYS A 82 -11.67 -20.16 -7.26
CA LYS A 82 -12.10 -18.78 -7.54
C LYS A 82 -12.34 -17.99 -6.26
N ARG A 83 -13.09 -18.55 -5.30
CA ARG A 83 -13.36 -17.86 -4.02
C ARG A 83 -12.08 -17.59 -3.24
N LEU A 84 -11.10 -18.50 -3.30
CA LEU A 84 -9.81 -18.30 -2.66
C LEU A 84 -8.96 -17.22 -3.35
N ALA A 85 -8.97 -17.17 -4.67
CA ALA A 85 -8.37 -16.09 -5.45
C ALA A 85 -9.03 -14.73 -5.17
N ASP A 86 -10.36 -14.69 -5.03
CA ASP A 86 -11.09 -13.47 -4.68
C ASP A 86 -10.70 -12.98 -3.27
N ILE A 87 -10.48 -13.89 -2.31
CA ILE A 87 -10.00 -13.55 -0.96
C ILE A 87 -8.56 -13.00 -1.02
N ALA A 88 -7.66 -13.63 -1.78
CA ALA A 88 -6.31 -13.12 -1.98
C ALA A 88 -6.33 -11.70 -2.58
N ALA A 89 -7.13 -11.49 -3.63
CA ALA A 89 -7.31 -10.18 -4.27
C ALA A 89 -7.85 -9.12 -3.29
N GLN A 90 -8.74 -9.49 -2.36
CA GLN A 90 -9.19 -8.58 -1.30
C GLN A 90 -8.04 -8.13 -0.39
N PHE A 91 -7.12 -9.02 -0.01
CA PHE A 91 -5.95 -8.61 0.76
C PHE A 91 -5.04 -7.64 -0.01
N ALA A 92 -4.82 -7.87 -1.31
CA ALA A 92 -4.10 -6.91 -2.15
C ALA A 92 -4.79 -5.54 -2.19
N SER A 93 -6.12 -5.51 -2.29
CA SER A 93 -6.91 -4.27 -2.23
C SER A 93 -6.81 -3.55 -0.88
N HIS A 94 -6.84 -4.31 0.22
CA HIS A 94 -6.66 -3.78 1.56
C HIS A 94 -5.27 -3.15 1.75
N SER A 95 -4.22 -3.78 1.22
CA SER A 95 -2.87 -3.22 1.21
C SER A 95 -2.82 -1.87 0.51
N ALA A 96 -3.36 -1.78 -0.71
CA ALA A 96 -3.43 -0.53 -1.46
C ALA A 96 -4.18 0.58 -0.70
N THR A 97 -5.28 0.22 -0.04
CA THR A 97 -6.05 1.15 0.81
C THR A 97 -5.22 1.71 1.95
N VAL A 98 -4.48 0.86 2.67
CA VAL A 98 -3.64 1.30 3.81
C VAL A 98 -2.48 2.17 3.37
N ILE A 99 -1.83 1.81 2.26
CA ILE A 99 -0.75 2.64 1.69
C ILE A 99 -1.28 4.03 1.35
N SER A 100 -2.48 4.12 0.75
CA SER A 100 -3.12 5.39 0.43
C SER A 100 -3.46 6.22 1.68
N ILE A 101 -3.88 5.58 2.78
CA ILE A 101 -4.05 6.26 4.08
C ILE A 101 -2.71 6.84 4.59
N GLY A 102 -1.58 6.17 4.30
CA GLY A 102 -0.23 6.64 4.60
C GLY A 102 0.06 8.04 4.08
N ASN A 103 -0.50 8.41 2.92
CA ASN A 103 -0.38 9.76 2.33
C ASN A 103 -0.89 10.86 3.27
N ALA A 104 -1.76 10.56 4.23
CA ALA A 104 -2.29 11.52 5.21
C ALA A 104 -1.48 11.57 6.52
N ALA A 105 -0.69 10.53 6.80
CA ALA A 105 0.00 10.36 8.08
C ALA A 105 1.32 11.16 8.13
N TRP A 106 2.19 11.01 7.11
CA TRP A 106 3.51 11.65 6.93
C TRP A 106 4.36 11.90 8.19
N ASN A 107 4.15 11.11 9.25
CA ASN A 107 5.00 10.98 10.44
C ASN A 107 5.57 9.56 10.40
N HIS A 108 6.87 9.41 10.67
CA HIS A 108 7.57 8.12 10.61
C HIS A 108 6.85 6.98 11.35
N GLY A 109 6.39 7.21 12.58
CA GLY A 109 5.75 6.18 13.41
C GLY A 109 4.44 5.64 12.80
N ASP A 110 3.56 6.54 12.37
CA ASP A 110 2.29 6.15 11.74
C ASP A 110 2.53 5.55 10.34
N LEU A 111 3.53 6.05 9.61
CA LEU A 111 3.95 5.49 8.32
C LEU A 111 4.47 4.05 8.47
N HIS A 112 5.34 3.76 9.43
CA HIS A 112 5.82 2.38 9.68
C HIS A 112 4.69 1.44 10.12
N LEU A 113 3.75 1.92 10.94
CA LEU A 113 2.57 1.14 11.33
C LEU A 113 1.71 0.79 10.10
N LEU A 114 1.36 1.78 9.28
CA LEU A 114 0.54 1.57 8.08
C LEU A 114 1.27 0.69 7.06
N ALA A 115 2.58 0.87 6.89
CA ALA A 115 3.42 0.00 6.08
C ALA A 115 3.34 -1.46 6.52
N ALA A 116 3.38 -1.73 7.83
CA ALA A 116 3.34 -3.09 8.36
C ALA A 116 1.96 -3.73 8.15
N HIS A 117 0.88 -2.94 8.26
CA HIS A 117 -0.47 -3.39 7.89
C HIS A 117 -0.60 -3.74 6.41
N ALA A 118 -0.07 -2.90 5.53
CA ALA A 118 -0.05 -3.16 4.10
C ALA A 118 0.76 -4.41 3.76
N HIS A 119 1.94 -4.56 4.37
CA HIS A 119 2.80 -5.71 4.18
C HIS A 119 2.16 -7.01 4.67
N LEU A 120 1.53 -7.01 5.84
CA LEU A 120 0.78 -8.18 6.33
C LEU A 120 -0.27 -8.64 5.31
N CYS A 121 -0.98 -7.69 4.69
CA CYS A 121 -1.96 -8.02 3.66
C CYS A 121 -1.29 -8.64 2.42
N HIS A 122 -0.14 -8.12 1.97
CA HIS A 122 0.63 -8.74 0.90
C HIS A 122 1.13 -10.14 1.28
N VAL A 123 1.62 -10.33 2.50
CA VAL A 123 2.08 -11.64 2.98
C VAL A 123 0.94 -12.66 2.97
N LEU A 124 -0.26 -12.29 3.44
CA LEU A 124 -1.43 -13.16 3.37
C LEU A 124 -1.83 -13.49 1.93
N HIS A 125 -1.83 -12.50 1.03
CA HIS A 125 -2.06 -12.69 -0.40
C HIS A 125 -1.04 -13.69 -1.00
N ASP A 126 0.25 -13.43 -0.81
CA ASP A 126 1.33 -14.23 -1.41
C ASP A 126 1.36 -15.65 -0.82
N THR A 127 1.04 -15.80 0.47
CA THR A 127 0.94 -17.10 1.13
C THR A 127 -0.24 -17.92 0.56
N ILE A 128 -1.41 -17.30 0.36
CA ILE A 128 -2.55 -17.99 -0.27
C ILE A 128 -2.16 -18.46 -1.68
N HIS A 129 -1.51 -17.59 -2.47
CA HIS A 129 -1.04 -17.96 -3.79
C HIS A 129 -0.04 -19.12 -3.75
N ARG A 130 1.04 -18.97 -3.00
CA ARG A 130 2.14 -19.94 -2.96
C ARG A 130 1.74 -21.30 -2.41
N PHE A 131 0.87 -21.36 -1.40
CA PHE A 131 0.57 -22.62 -0.73
C PHE A 131 -0.70 -23.30 -1.23
N LEU A 132 -1.63 -22.57 -1.86
CA LEU A 132 -2.97 -23.10 -2.16
C LEU A 132 -3.43 -22.92 -3.61
N LEU A 133 -3.04 -21.82 -4.30
CA LEU A 133 -3.49 -21.56 -5.68
C LEU A 133 -2.47 -22.00 -6.72
N GLU A 134 -1.20 -21.66 -6.49
CA GLU A 134 -0.06 -21.97 -7.35
C GLU A 134 1.07 -22.56 -6.50
N PRO A 135 0.91 -23.82 -6.02
CA PRO A 135 1.88 -24.51 -5.19
C PRO A 135 3.27 -24.50 -5.81
N SER A 136 4.22 -23.82 -5.19
CA SER A 136 5.59 -23.73 -5.69
C SER A 136 6.63 -23.76 -4.56
N ASN A 137 7.57 -24.68 -4.69
CA ASN A 137 8.75 -24.78 -3.82
C ASN A 137 9.83 -23.75 -4.15
N THR A 138 9.64 -22.94 -5.20
CA THR A 138 10.52 -21.80 -5.45
C THR A 138 10.45 -20.85 -4.24
N ALA A 139 11.62 -20.39 -3.79
CA ALA A 139 11.70 -19.45 -2.69
C ALA A 139 10.87 -18.20 -2.99
N MET A 140 10.05 -17.78 -2.03
CA MET A 140 9.23 -16.58 -2.18
C MET A 140 10.15 -15.35 -2.16
N THR A 141 10.11 -14.55 -3.22
CA THR A 141 10.78 -13.25 -3.22
C THR A 141 10.06 -12.34 -2.23
N VAL A 142 10.78 -11.89 -1.19
CA VAL A 142 10.22 -10.97 -0.22
C VAL A 142 9.90 -9.65 -0.92
N ARG A 143 8.64 -9.22 -0.87
CA ARG A 143 8.26 -7.92 -1.43
C ARG A 143 8.96 -6.81 -0.66
N PRO A 144 9.57 -5.83 -1.35
CA PRO A 144 9.99 -4.61 -0.68
C PRO A 144 8.74 -3.92 -0.12
N TRP A 145 8.78 -3.53 1.15
CA TRP A 145 7.65 -2.84 1.78
C TRP A 145 8.10 -1.55 2.46
N PRO A 146 7.24 -0.50 2.41
CA PRO A 146 7.55 0.87 2.78
C PRO A 146 8.36 1.14 4.04
N GLY A 147 8.24 0.28 5.06
CA GLY A 147 8.81 0.48 6.38
C GLY A 147 9.95 -0.46 6.76
N ARG A 148 10.46 -1.29 5.85
CA ARG A 148 11.56 -2.21 6.15
C ARG A 148 12.87 -1.44 6.21
N THR A 149 13.29 -1.06 7.41
CA THR A 149 14.58 -0.41 7.66
C THR A 149 15.65 -1.44 8.03
N VAL A 150 16.92 -1.17 7.72
CA VAL A 150 18.05 -1.91 8.29
C VAL A 150 18.01 -1.73 9.81
N ASP A 151 18.11 -2.82 10.56
CA ASP A 151 17.93 -2.89 12.02
C ASP A 151 18.47 -1.66 12.75
N SER A 152 17.57 -0.73 13.09
CA SER A 152 17.86 0.32 14.05
C SER A 152 17.38 -0.17 15.41
N PRO A 153 18.26 -0.63 16.30
CA PRO A 153 17.90 -1.13 17.63
C PRO A 153 17.24 -0.08 18.55
N ARG A 154 17.05 1.16 18.06
CA ARG A 154 16.44 2.28 18.76
C ARG A 154 15.10 2.74 18.19
N ALA A 155 14.64 2.17 17.08
CA ALA A 155 13.38 2.59 16.48
C ALA A 155 12.19 1.91 17.20
N PRO A 156 11.18 2.68 17.68
CA PRO A 156 10.04 2.14 18.41
C PRO A 156 9.06 1.50 17.42
N PHE A 157 9.42 0.33 16.90
CA PHE A 157 8.57 -0.43 15.99
C PHE A 157 7.41 -1.09 16.73
N THR A 158 6.29 -1.25 16.03
CA THR A 158 5.09 -1.90 16.58
C THR A 158 5.26 -3.43 16.58
N PRO A 159 4.53 -4.18 17.43
CA PRO A 159 4.57 -5.64 17.41
C PRO A 159 4.28 -6.22 16.01
N LEU A 160 3.36 -5.60 15.27
CA LEU A 160 3.06 -5.95 13.89
C LEU A 160 4.29 -5.81 12.97
N TRP A 161 5.09 -4.76 13.11
CA TRP A 161 6.29 -4.58 12.31
C TRP A 161 7.31 -5.70 12.56
N HIS A 162 7.54 -6.07 13.82
CA HIS A 162 8.44 -7.17 14.18
C HIS A 162 7.94 -8.51 13.64
N PHE A 163 6.63 -8.75 13.72
CA PHE A 163 6.00 -9.94 13.16
C PHE A 163 6.23 -10.03 11.64
N CYS A 164 5.94 -8.95 10.91
CA CYS A 164 6.20 -8.85 9.47
C CYS A 164 7.67 -9.11 9.12
N LYS A 165 8.61 -8.55 9.87
CA LYS A 165 10.05 -8.80 9.66
C LYS A 165 10.44 -10.26 9.90
N GLY A 166 9.87 -10.90 10.93
CA GLY A 166 10.09 -12.33 11.18
C GLY A 166 9.59 -13.19 10.02
N LEU A 167 8.39 -12.89 9.52
CA LEU A 167 7.81 -13.58 8.36
C LEU A 167 8.66 -13.44 7.08
N ASP A 168 9.27 -12.27 6.86
CA ASP A 168 10.19 -12.05 5.72
C ASP A 168 11.43 -12.97 5.78
N ALA A 169 11.86 -13.37 6.98
CA ALA A 169 12.98 -14.30 7.16
C ALA A 169 12.54 -15.77 7.08
N GLU A 170 11.38 -16.10 7.64
CA GLU A 170 10.93 -17.49 7.81
C GLU A 170 10.14 -18.01 6.61
N LEU A 171 9.13 -17.27 6.11
CA LEU A 171 8.21 -17.76 5.07
C LEU A 171 8.91 -18.21 3.79
N PRO A 172 9.93 -17.52 3.25
CA PRO A 172 10.62 -17.97 2.04
C PRO A 172 11.22 -19.37 2.18
N GLN A 173 11.62 -19.77 3.40
CA GLN A 173 12.26 -21.04 3.70
C GLN A 173 11.25 -22.18 3.95
N VAL A 174 9.96 -21.86 4.16
CA VAL A 174 8.92 -22.88 4.36
C VAL A 174 8.63 -23.60 3.04
N SER A 175 8.85 -24.91 3.01
CA SER A 175 8.50 -25.76 1.88
C SER A 175 6.99 -25.93 1.76
N VAL A 176 6.48 -25.98 0.53
CA VAL A 176 5.05 -26.26 0.29
C VAL A 176 4.77 -27.72 0.60
N SER A 177 3.81 -27.97 1.50
CA SER A 177 3.40 -29.34 1.85
C SER A 177 2.80 -30.06 0.65
N SER A 178 3.01 -31.38 0.57
CA SER A 178 2.33 -32.25 -0.40
C SER A 178 0.85 -32.42 -0.08
N SER A 179 0.44 -32.18 1.18
CA SER A 179 -0.93 -32.22 1.65
C SER A 179 -1.54 -30.82 1.61
N ILE A 180 -2.64 -30.65 0.87
CA ILE A 180 -3.36 -29.38 0.79
C ILE A 180 -3.99 -29.01 2.14
N GLN A 181 -4.34 -30.00 2.96
CA GLN A 181 -4.85 -29.79 4.32
C GLN A 181 -3.77 -29.20 5.23
N ASP A 182 -2.54 -29.68 5.15
CA ASP A 182 -1.42 -29.17 5.95
C ASP A 182 -1.00 -27.77 5.47
N ALA A 183 -1.00 -27.55 4.15
CA ALA A 183 -0.81 -26.22 3.58
C ALA A 183 -1.89 -25.24 4.08
N ALA A 184 -3.16 -25.66 4.11
CA ALA A 184 -4.25 -24.85 4.66
C ALA A 184 -4.08 -24.59 6.16
N ALA A 185 -3.60 -25.57 6.94
CA ALA A 185 -3.29 -25.39 8.37
C ALA A 185 -2.23 -24.32 8.61
N LEU A 186 -1.15 -24.31 7.82
CA LEU A 186 -0.13 -23.26 7.88
C LEU A 186 -0.75 -21.86 7.65
N VAL A 187 -1.61 -21.70 6.63
CA VAL A 187 -2.26 -20.42 6.35
C VAL A 187 -3.26 -20.03 7.45
N VAL A 188 -3.95 -20.99 8.06
CA VAL A 188 -4.79 -20.74 9.24
C VAL A 188 -3.96 -20.21 10.39
N ASP A 189 -2.83 -20.85 10.71
CA ASP A 189 -1.99 -20.43 11.84
C ASP A 189 -1.38 -19.05 11.62
N LEU A 190 -0.96 -18.74 10.39
CA LEU A 190 -0.58 -17.38 10.00
C LEU A 190 -1.73 -16.38 10.21
N GLY A 191 -2.95 -16.73 9.80
CA GLY A 191 -4.14 -15.90 10.00
C GLY A 191 -4.47 -15.67 11.48
N ARG A 192 -4.29 -16.69 12.33
CA ARG A 192 -4.50 -16.59 13.79
C ARG A 192 -3.43 -15.72 14.44
N ALA A 193 -2.18 -15.87 14.02
CA ALA A 193 -1.10 -15.00 14.47
C ALA A 193 -1.37 -13.54 14.07
N ALA A 194 -1.80 -13.29 12.83
CA ALA A 194 -2.21 -11.97 12.35
C ALA A 194 -3.38 -11.36 13.16
N LEU A 195 -4.36 -12.18 13.55
CA LEU A 195 -5.49 -11.77 14.39
C LEU A 195 -5.07 -11.36 15.81
N ALA A 196 -4.09 -12.07 16.38
CA ALA A 196 -3.62 -11.86 17.75
C ALA A 196 -2.74 -10.60 17.93
N LEU A 197 -2.37 -9.91 16.83
CA LEU A 197 -1.48 -8.76 16.90
C LEU A 197 -2.24 -7.51 17.35
N PRO A 198 -1.76 -6.82 18.41
CA PRO A 198 -2.37 -5.56 18.83
C PRO A 198 -2.18 -4.51 17.74
N CYS A 199 -3.26 -3.83 17.37
CA CYS A 199 -3.16 -2.65 16.52
C CYS A 199 -2.81 -1.43 17.36
N ALA A 200 -1.66 -0.82 17.09
CA ALA A 200 -1.42 0.53 17.57
C ALA A 200 -2.41 1.47 16.88
N ILE A 201 -3.03 2.38 17.64
CA ILE A 201 -3.88 3.43 17.07
C ILE A 201 -2.94 4.46 16.40
N PRO A 202 -3.06 4.75 15.10
CA PRO A 202 -2.24 5.74 14.41
C PRO A 202 -2.60 7.14 14.93
N ARG A 203 -1.87 7.60 15.94
CA ARG A 203 -2.28 8.72 16.81
C ARG A 203 -2.33 10.03 16.04
N GLN A 204 -1.50 10.21 15.01
CA GLN A 204 -1.47 11.45 14.24
C GLN A 204 -2.65 11.58 13.29
N LEU A 205 -3.25 10.47 12.85
CA LEU A 205 -4.49 10.50 12.08
C LEU A 205 -5.66 11.13 12.87
N PHE A 206 -5.64 11.03 14.21
CA PHE A 206 -6.69 11.57 15.09
C PHE A 206 -6.45 13.01 15.55
N ARG A 207 -5.22 13.51 15.46
CA ARG A 207 -4.81 14.76 16.13
C ARG A 207 -4.74 15.97 15.21
N THR A 208 -4.66 15.77 13.91
CA THR A 208 -4.39 16.84 12.96
C THR A 208 -5.19 16.65 11.68
N THR A 209 -5.49 17.74 10.98
CA THR A 209 -5.98 17.69 9.60
C THR A 209 -5.03 16.87 8.73
N SER A 210 -5.60 16.10 7.79
CA SER A 210 -4.84 15.31 6.82
C SER A 210 -3.86 16.22 6.08
N VAL A 211 -2.61 15.81 6.02
CA VAL A 211 -1.56 16.50 5.28
C VAL A 211 -1.45 15.83 3.92
N HIS A 212 -2.25 16.28 2.95
CA HIS A 212 -2.02 15.92 1.57
C HIS A 212 -0.90 16.81 1.04
N VAL A 213 0.20 16.23 0.55
CA VAL A 213 1.27 16.97 -0.14
C VAL A 213 0.82 17.18 -1.58
N PRO A 214 0.45 18.42 -1.99
CA PRO A 214 0.04 18.66 -3.36
C PRO A 214 1.19 18.32 -4.31
N SER A 215 0.92 17.44 -5.28
CA SER A 215 1.85 17.05 -6.32
C SER A 215 1.29 17.38 -7.68
N ASP A 216 2.07 18.05 -8.52
CA ASP A 216 1.76 18.23 -9.94
C ASP A 216 2.83 17.51 -10.77
N VAL A 217 2.38 16.65 -11.69
CA VAL A 217 3.26 15.91 -12.61
C VAL A 217 2.82 16.19 -14.03
N GLN A 218 3.75 16.70 -14.83
CA GLN A 218 3.51 17.04 -16.22
C GLN A 218 4.49 16.28 -17.11
N ILE A 219 3.96 15.64 -18.16
CA ILE A 219 4.81 15.00 -19.17
C ILE A 219 5.22 16.03 -20.20
N VAL A 220 6.52 16.16 -20.43
CA VAL A 220 7.07 17.02 -21.48
C VAL A 220 7.92 16.15 -22.40
N SER A 221 7.50 16.04 -23.66
CA SER A 221 8.22 15.32 -24.70
C SER A 221 7.87 15.92 -26.06
N PRO A 222 8.86 16.08 -26.97
CA PRO A 222 8.60 16.55 -28.33
C PRO A 222 7.78 15.54 -29.16
N ALA A 223 7.77 14.27 -28.77
CA ALA A 223 6.98 13.23 -29.45
C ALA A 223 5.50 13.24 -29.05
N LEU A 224 5.13 14.00 -28.01
CA LEU A 224 3.77 14.08 -27.51
C LEU A 224 3.07 15.34 -28.00
N LYS A 225 1.86 15.18 -28.53
CA LYS A 225 0.97 16.27 -28.88
C LYS A 225 -0.11 16.40 -27.80
N VAL A 226 -0.14 17.52 -27.08
CA VAL A 226 -1.22 17.80 -26.14
C VAL A 226 -2.51 18.02 -26.94
N MET A 227 -3.48 17.11 -26.79
CA MET A 227 -4.78 17.19 -27.47
C MET A 227 -5.84 17.83 -26.55
N SER A 228 -5.74 17.57 -25.24
CA SER A 228 -6.55 18.22 -24.20
C SER A 228 -5.82 18.18 -22.86
N ARG A 229 -6.44 18.68 -21.78
CA ARG A 229 -5.88 18.61 -20.42
C ARG A 229 -5.66 17.17 -19.94
N SER A 230 -6.51 16.23 -20.38
CA SER A 230 -6.46 14.83 -19.98
C SER A 230 -5.96 13.90 -21.09
N VAL A 231 -5.84 14.38 -22.33
CA VAL A 231 -5.49 13.55 -23.49
C VAL A 231 -4.18 14.02 -24.13
N ILE A 232 -3.25 13.09 -24.27
CA ILE A 232 -2.01 13.26 -25.02
C ILE A 232 -2.02 12.32 -26.23
N GLY A 233 -1.62 12.85 -27.37
CA GLY A 233 -1.44 12.09 -28.60
C GLY A 233 0.01 11.70 -28.79
N VAL A 234 0.25 10.51 -29.31
CA VAL A 234 1.56 10.06 -29.80
C VAL A 234 1.40 9.51 -31.20
N ALA A 235 2.32 9.88 -32.11
CA ALA A 235 2.30 9.32 -33.45
C ALA A 235 2.67 7.83 -33.43
N THR A 236 2.03 7.04 -34.27
CA THR A 236 2.30 5.61 -34.40
C THR A 236 3.79 5.36 -34.66
N HIS A 237 4.35 4.31 -34.06
CA HIS A 237 5.78 3.95 -34.15
C HIS A 237 6.77 4.97 -33.58
N SER A 238 6.29 5.98 -32.84
CA SER A 238 7.17 6.98 -32.20
C SER A 238 7.49 6.60 -30.76
N SER A 239 8.78 6.52 -30.43
CA SER A 239 9.22 6.43 -29.04
C SER A 239 9.10 7.80 -28.37
N CYS A 240 8.73 7.81 -27.09
CA CYS A 240 8.63 9.02 -26.30
C CYS A 240 9.87 9.16 -25.41
N HIS A 241 10.71 10.13 -25.74
CA HIS A 241 11.84 10.56 -24.92
C HIS A 241 11.55 11.96 -24.41
N GLY A 242 11.65 12.17 -23.10
CA GLY A 242 11.38 13.47 -22.50
C GLY A 242 11.60 13.46 -21.01
N HIS A 243 10.82 14.27 -20.29
CA HIS A 243 10.91 14.39 -18.86
C HIS A 243 9.52 14.48 -18.21
N LEU A 244 9.41 13.96 -17.00
CA LEU A 244 8.33 14.26 -16.08
C LEU A 244 8.77 15.45 -15.23
N HIS A 245 8.12 16.60 -15.41
CA HIS A 245 8.27 17.72 -14.50
C HIS A 245 7.40 17.48 -13.28
N VAL A 246 8.02 17.41 -12.12
CA VAL A 246 7.33 17.16 -10.86
C VAL A 246 7.50 18.38 -9.95
N THR A 247 6.38 18.82 -9.36
CA THR A 247 6.35 19.86 -8.33
C THR A 247 5.68 19.29 -7.09
N LEU A 248 6.28 19.45 -5.92
CA LEU A 248 5.67 19.14 -4.62
C LEU A 248 5.64 20.38 -3.73
N ASP A 249 4.51 20.63 -3.10
CA ASP A 249 4.41 21.65 -2.05
C ASP A 249 4.63 21.01 -0.67
N LEU A 250 5.83 21.23 -0.12
CA LEU A 250 6.28 20.66 1.15
C LEU A 250 5.88 21.52 2.35
N HIS A 251 5.26 22.69 2.19
CA HIS A 251 4.80 23.49 3.33
C HIS A 251 3.85 22.69 4.21
N HIS A 252 2.97 21.93 3.57
CA HIS A 252 1.99 21.09 4.23
C HIS A 252 2.65 19.90 4.94
N ALA A 253 3.76 19.36 4.43
CA ALA A 253 4.43 18.19 5.01
C ALA A 253 4.82 18.43 6.48
N ARG A 254 4.69 17.39 7.32
CA ARG A 254 5.04 17.49 8.75
C ARG A 254 6.55 17.64 8.94
N GLN A 255 6.97 18.28 10.03
CA GLN A 255 8.40 18.51 10.31
C GLN A 255 9.19 17.21 10.46
N ASP A 256 8.57 16.18 11.03
CA ASP A 256 9.12 14.83 11.23
C ASP A 256 8.89 13.89 10.04
N SER A 257 8.44 14.43 8.90
CA SER A 257 8.25 13.68 7.66
C SER A 257 9.59 13.32 7.01
N PRO A 258 9.72 12.13 6.39
CA PRO A 258 10.81 11.82 5.46
C PRO A 258 11.04 12.89 4.38
N LEU A 259 9.98 13.60 3.94
CA LEU A 259 10.08 14.69 2.96
C LEU A 259 10.85 15.92 3.46
N LYS A 260 10.93 16.13 4.79
CA LYS A 260 11.68 17.24 5.39
C LYS A 260 13.01 16.80 5.98
N ASN A 261 13.17 15.53 6.33
CA ASN A 261 14.42 14.95 6.85
C ASN A 261 15.24 14.26 5.75
N TYR A 262 15.45 14.96 4.62
CA TYR A 262 16.14 14.39 3.46
C TYR A 262 17.67 14.54 3.49
N SER A 263 18.21 15.44 4.33
CA SER A 263 19.64 15.75 4.36
C SER A 263 20.53 14.64 4.94
N SER A 264 19.93 13.69 5.65
CA SER A 264 20.65 12.59 6.31
C SER A 264 20.71 11.30 5.47
N ARG A 265 20.04 11.26 4.31
CA ARG A 265 19.81 10.04 3.55
C ARG A 265 19.82 10.28 2.04
N SER A 266 20.18 9.26 1.28
CA SER A 266 20.16 9.25 -0.18
C SER A 266 18.74 8.99 -0.72
N TRP A 267 17.80 9.87 -0.39
CA TRP A 267 16.44 9.76 -0.89
C TRP A 267 16.39 10.00 -2.40
N GLN A 268 15.61 9.18 -3.09
CA GLN A 268 15.22 9.35 -4.47
C GLN A 268 13.72 9.60 -4.56
N LEU A 269 13.32 10.45 -5.50
CA LEU A 269 11.93 10.51 -5.93
C LEU A 269 11.76 9.57 -7.11
N VAL A 270 10.86 8.60 -6.97
CA VAL A 270 10.62 7.55 -7.96
C VAL A 270 9.21 7.69 -8.50
N PHE A 271 9.07 7.75 -9.82
CA PHE A 271 7.78 7.69 -10.50
C PHE A 271 7.60 6.31 -11.13
N GLU A 272 6.49 5.66 -10.80
CA GLU A 272 6.05 4.40 -11.40
C GLU A 272 4.83 4.67 -12.27
N GLY A 273 4.98 4.46 -13.58
CA GLY A 273 3.91 4.62 -14.55
C GLY A 273 3.41 3.28 -15.06
N LYS A 274 2.09 3.19 -15.25
CA LYS A 274 1.42 2.02 -15.83
C LYS A 274 0.38 2.45 -16.85
N MET A 275 0.38 1.74 -17.97
CA MET A 275 -0.68 1.80 -18.98
C MET A 275 -1.62 0.61 -18.83
N ASP A 276 -2.90 0.81 -19.14
CA ASP A 276 -3.92 -0.25 -19.09
C ASP A 276 -3.67 -1.43 -20.05
N ASN A 277 -2.84 -1.21 -21.07
CA ASN A 277 -2.35 -2.25 -21.99
C ASN A 277 -1.25 -3.14 -21.40
N GLY A 278 -0.87 -2.94 -20.13
CA GLY A 278 0.11 -3.75 -19.40
C GLY A 278 1.53 -3.21 -19.41
N VAL A 279 1.80 -2.09 -20.08
CA VAL A 279 3.14 -1.47 -20.09
C VAL A 279 3.40 -0.75 -18.77
N GLU A 280 4.52 -1.08 -18.15
CA GLU A 280 4.97 -0.49 -16.89
C GLU A 280 6.37 0.11 -17.08
N PHE A 281 6.63 1.23 -16.41
CA PHE A 281 7.92 1.89 -16.43
C PHE A 281 8.21 2.58 -15.10
N THR A 282 9.50 2.74 -14.80
CA THR A 282 9.95 3.42 -13.59
C THR A 282 11.05 4.41 -13.94
N THR A 283 11.05 5.55 -13.29
CA THR A 283 12.11 6.55 -13.40
C THR A 283 12.36 7.20 -12.05
N SER A 284 13.58 7.69 -11.82
CA SER A 284 13.96 8.29 -10.54
C SER A 284 14.90 9.48 -10.70
N VAL A 285 14.96 10.30 -9.65
CA VAL A 285 15.92 11.40 -9.49
C VAL A 285 16.30 11.54 -8.02
N GLY A 286 17.49 12.03 -7.72
CA GLY A 286 17.88 12.39 -6.36
C GLY A 286 16.89 13.39 -5.77
N TYR A 287 16.32 13.09 -4.60
CA TYR A 287 15.35 13.98 -3.97
C TYR A 287 15.99 15.30 -3.55
N ALA A 288 17.24 15.28 -3.08
CA ALA A 288 17.97 16.49 -2.70
C ALA A 288 18.12 17.49 -3.86
N ASP A 289 18.24 16.99 -5.10
CA ASP A 289 18.50 17.80 -6.29
C ASP A 289 17.33 18.74 -6.65
N GLY A 290 16.13 18.42 -6.19
CA GLY A 290 14.92 19.21 -6.46
C GLY A 290 14.44 20.08 -5.30
N VAL A 291 15.09 20.06 -4.13
CA VAL A 291 14.63 20.87 -3.00
C VAL A 291 14.99 22.33 -3.20
N MET A 292 13.97 23.17 -3.37
CA MET A 292 14.13 24.61 -3.48
C MET A 292 13.98 25.26 -2.10
N GLY A 293 14.67 26.39 -1.91
CA GLY A 293 14.43 27.25 -0.75
C GLY A 293 12.94 27.64 -0.66
N GLY A 294 12.41 27.71 0.57
CA GLY A 294 11.02 28.13 0.78
C GLY A 294 9.97 27.02 0.68
N GLY A 295 10.29 25.76 0.99
CA GLY A 295 9.26 24.73 1.24
C GLY A 295 8.64 24.10 0.00
N ARG A 296 9.30 24.18 -1.15
CA ARG A 296 8.84 23.57 -2.41
C ARG A 296 9.91 22.63 -2.97
N TRP A 297 9.48 21.54 -3.57
CA TRP A 297 10.33 20.67 -4.36
C TRP A 297 9.96 20.79 -5.84
N GLN A 298 10.95 20.89 -6.72
CA GLN A 298 10.76 20.92 -8.16
C GLN A 298 11.93 20.21 -8.86
N GLY A 299 11.62 19.27 -9.74
CA GLY A 299 12.64 18.50 -10.45
C GLY A 299 12.11 17.83 -11.72
N THR A 300 13.03 17.25 -12.48
CA THR A 300 12.73 16.53 -13.73
C THR A 300 13.20 15.10 -13.63
N LEU A 301 12.28 14.15 -13.84
CA LEU A 301 12.61 12.73 -13.94
C LEU A 301 12.70 12.37 -15.43
N PRO A 302 13.73 11.64 -15.88
CA PRO A 302 13.84 11.24 -17.28
C PRO A 302 12.69 10.29 -17.67
N LEU A 303 12.07 10.49 -18.82
CA LEU A 303 11.03 9.62 -19.34
C LEU A 303 11.48 8.95 -20.63
N HIS A 304 11.35 7.63 -20.67
CA HIS A 304 11.65 6.83 -21.85
C HIS A 304 10.59 5.75 -22.04
N LEU A 305 9.73 5.92 -23.03
CA LEU A 305 8.71 4.94 -23.41
C LEU A 305 8.92 4.51 -24.86
N ASN A 306 9.09 3.21 -25.05
CA ASN A 306 9.28 2.64 -26.39
C ASN A 306 7.99 2.71 -27.20
N ALA A 307 8.11 2.93 -28.51
CA ALA A 307 6.99 2.97 -29.44
C ALA A 307 6.05 1.76 -29.34
N GLY A 308 6.61 0.55 -29.16
CA GLY A 308 5.83 -0.67 -29.00
C GLY A 308 4.94 -0.69 -27.76
N GLY A 309 5.22 0.17 -26.77
CA GLY A 309 4.44 0.26 -25.55
C GLY A 309 3.14 1.07 -25.67
N PHE A 310 2.94 1.84 -26.75
CA PHE A 310 1.75 2.67 -26.90
C PHE A 310 0.58 1.96 -27.58
N GLY A 311 0.83 0.87 -28.32
CA GLY A 311 -0.18 0.14 -29.08
C GLY A 311 -0.25 0.55 -30.56
N ALA A 312 -1.27 0.05 -31.25
CA ALA A 312 -1.47 0.28 -32.69
C ALA A 312 -2.15 1.64 -32.96
N GLN A 313 -2.05 2.12 -34.20
CA GLN A 313 -2.77 3.32 -34.62
C GLN A 313 -4.28 3.22 -34.33
N GLY A 314 -4.87 4.32 -33.84
CA GLY A 314 -6.29 4.38 -33.50
C GLY A 314 -6.64 3.78 -32.14
N THR A 315 -5.66 3.28 -31.38
CA THR A 315 -5.88 2.80 -30.01
C THR A 315 -5.73 3.93 -28.99
N SER A 316 -6.36 3.72 -27.82
CA SER A 316 -6.19 4.58 -26.66
C SER A 316 -5.93 3.75 -25.41
N SER A 317 -5.13 4.31 -24.51
CA SER A 317 -4.74 3.68 -23.25
C SER A 317 -4.71 4.68 -22.12
N ALA A 318 -5.22 4.31 -20.95
CA ALA A 318 -5.06 5.08 -19.73
C ALA A 318 -3.64 4.93 -19.17
N LEU A 319 -2.91 6.04 -19.08
CA LEU A 319 -1.66 6.17 -18.34
C LEU A 319 -1.96 6.66 -16.94
N THR A 320 -1.57 5.87 -15.95
CA THR A 320 -1.64 6.20 -14.52
C THR A 320 -0.25 6.18 -13.92
N GLY A 321 0.00 7.05 -12.94
CA GLY A 321 1.30 7.24 -12.35
C GLY A 321 1.26 7.43 -10.85
N ARG A 322 2.16 6.74 -10.16
CA ARG A 322 2.40 6.87 -8.72
C ARG A 322 3.73 7.52 -8.47
N LEU A 323 3.79 8.36 -7.45
CA LEU A 323 5.01 9.01 -7.01
C LEU A 323 5.40 8.48 -5.63
N TRP A 324 6.64 8.11 -5.48
CA TRP A 324 7.21 7.50 -4.29
C TRP A 324 8.48 8.21 -3.86
N LEU A 325 8.74 8.23 -2.56
CA LEU A 325 10.01 8.62 -1.97
C LEU A 325 10.72 7.35 -1.54
N VAL A 326 11.89 7.05 -2.10
CA VAL A 326 12.60 5.78 -1.90
C VAL A 326 14.00 6.05 -1.37
N ASP A 327 14.40 5.31 -0.33
CA ASP A 327 15.79 5.23 0.10
C ASP A 327 16.25 3.79 -0.14
N GLU A 328 16.95 3.60 -1.26
CA GLU A 328 17.44 2.28 -1.68
C GLU A 328 18.46 1.70 -0.70
N THR A 329 19.18 2.54 0.05
CA THR A 329 20.20 2.07 1.00
C THR A 329 19.58 1.39 2.22
N ASN A 330 18.42 1.89 2.65
CA ASN A 330 17.71 1.37 3.80
C ASN A 330 16.47 0.55 3.43
N TYR A 331 16.20 0.36 2.14
CA TYR A 331 14.99 -0.31 1.61
C TYR A 331 13.68 0.36 2.04
N GLU A 332 13.69 1.67 2.30
CA GLU A 332 12.50 2.43 2.69
C GLU A 332 11.78 3.02 1.47
N ARG A 333 10.44 3.06 1.52
CA ARG A 333 9.65 3.48 0.37
C ARG A 333 8.30 4.09 0.77
N TRP A 334 8.10 5.38 0.60
CA TRP A 334 6.88 6.07 1.04
C TRP A 334 6.08 6.60 -0.15
N LEU A 335 4.77 6.32 -0.18
CA LEU A 335 3.89 6.86 -1.22
C LEU A 335 3.72 8.36 -1.02
N VAL A 336 3.98 9.14 -2.07
CA VAL A 336 3.79 10.60 -2.12
C VAL A 336 2.45 10.94 -2.75
N ALA A 337 2.14 10.31 -3.87
CA ALA A 337 0.87 10.48 -4.55
C ALA A 337 0.48 9.19 -5.29
N ASP A 338 -0.73 8.68 -5.00
CA ASP A 338 -1.28 7.47 -5.64
C ASP A 338 -1.68 7.70 -7.10
N ARG A 339 -2.08 8.94 -7.43
CA ARG A 339 -2.48 9.38 -8.78
C ARG A 339 -1.75 10.66 -9.14
N ALA A 340 -0.43 10.59 -9.12
CA ALA A 340 0.43 11.71 -9.46
C ALA A 340 0.21 12.17 -10.91
N LEU A 341 -0.11 11.23 -11.79
CA LEU A 341 -0.42 11.48 -13.20
C LEU A 341 -1.57 10.57 -13.66
N GLU A 342 -2.55 11.14 -14.34
CA GLU A 342 -3.63 10.40 -15.00
C GLU A 342 -3.92 11.06 -16.35
N ARG A 343 -3.63 10.35 -17.45
CA ARG A 343 -3.80 10.83 -18.83
C ARG A 343 -4.28 9.70 -19.74
N THR A 344 -5.10 10.02 -20.72
CA THR A 344 -5.37 9.12 -21.85
C THR A 344 -4.33 9.37 -22.93
N VAL A 345 -3.65 8.31 -23.35
CA VAL A 345 -2.75 8.32 -24.50
C VAL A 345 -3.51 7.83 -25.72
N VAL A 346 -3.50 8.61 -26.79
CA VAL A 346 -4.11 8.24 -28.08
C VAL A 346 -3.01 8.07 -29.11
N VAL A 347 -3.00 6.93 -29.80
CA VAL A 347 -2.05 6.66 -30.88
C VAL A 347 -2.68 7.09 -32.21
N TYR A 348 -2.06 8.02 -32.91
CA TYR A 348 -2.58 8.57 -34.18
C TYR A 348 -1.67 8.35 -35.38
#